data_AF-A0A9D8NM33-F1
#
_entry.id   AF-A0A9D8NM33-F1
#
_cell.length_a   1.000
_cell.length_b   1.000
_cell.length_c   1.000
_cell.angle_alpha   90.00
_cell.angle_beta   90.00
_cell.angle_gamma   90.00
#
_symmetry.space_group_name_H-M   'P 1'
#
loop_
_entity.id
_entity.type
_entity.pdbx_description
1 polymer ?
#
loop_
_entity_poly.entity_id
_entity_poly.type
_entity_poly.pdbx_seq_one_letter_code
_entity_poly.pdbx_strand_id
1 'polypeptide(L)'
;MGVISLRLKDKDIDRIEELSRQEHKDKSTIARELLEYGWEFLMVRYYKDGKLSLEGLAKKLDISISEAIDVLAKLGIQAPIEYEDYLKGFEMFKDK
;
A
#
# COMPACT_ATOMS: atom_id res chain seq x y z
N MET A 1 -6.92 -20.34 -5.00
CA MET A 1 -7.16 -19.08 -5.75
C MET A 1 -8.58 -19.10 -6.31
N GLY A 2 -9.30 -17.99 -6.19
CA GLY A 2 -10.59 -17.80 -6.85
C GLY A 2 -10.41 -17.17 -8.23
N VAL A 3 -11.34 -17.42 -9.15
CA VAL A 3 -11.38 -16.77 -10.47
C VAL A 3 -12.54 -15.78 -10.47
N ILE A 4 -12.27 -14.55 -10.92
CA ILE A 4 -13.28 -13.49 -11.06
C ILE A 4 -13.31 -13.05 -12.51
N SER A 5 -14.49 -12.99 -13.11
CA SER A 5 -14.70 -12.39 -14.43
C SER A 5 -15.17 -10.94 -14.26
N LEU A 6 -14.47 -9.99 -14.87
CA LEU A 6 -14.77 -8.57 -14.78
C LEU A 6 -14.99 -7.99 -16.18
N ARG A 7 -16.02 -7.15 -16.32
CA ARG A 7 -16.22 -6.34 -17.52
C ARG A 7 -15.47 -5.03 -17.34
N LEU A 8 -14.48 -4.80 -18.19
CA LEU A 8 -13.68 -3.58 -18.20
C LEU A 8 -14.06 -2.71 -19.39
N LYS A 9 -13.77 -1.41 -19.30
CA LYS A 9 -13.87 -0.50 -20.45
C LYS A 9 -12.68 -0.74 -21.37
N ASP A 10 -12.84 -0.49 -22.66
CA ASP A 10 -11.79 -0.71 -23.67
C ASP A 10 -10.48 -0.02 -23.28
N LYS A 11 -10.55 1.24 -22.83
CA LYS A 11 -9.38 2.00 -22.33
C LYS A 11 -8.58 1.30 -21.23
N ASP A 12 -9.24 0.52 -20.36
CA ASP A 12 -8.62 -0.13 -19.22
C ASP A 12 -7.97 -1.45 -19.68
N ILE A 13 -8.59 -2.13 -20.65
CA ILE A 13 -8.00 -3.27 -21.36
C ILE A 13 -6.73 -2.80 -22.08
N ASP A 14 -6.79 -1.72 -22.85
CA ASP A 14 -5.68 -1.19 -23.63
C ASP A 14 -4.44 -0.91 -22.75
N ARG A 15 -4.65 -0.32 -21.58
CA ARG A 15 -3.58 -0.06 -20.59
C ARG A 15 -2.93 -1.35 -20.08
N ILE A 16 -3.73 -2.37 -19.79
CA ILE A 16 -3.23 -3.68 -19.36
C ILE A 16 -2.41 -4.32 -20.48
N GLU A 17 -2.85 -4.21 -21.73
CA GLU A 17 -2.09 -4.75 -22.87
C GLU A 17 -0.78 -4.01 -23.10
N GLU A 18 -0.79 -2.69 -22.96
CA GLU A 18 0.41 -1.87 -23.09
C GLU A 18 1.46 -2.27 -22.05
N LEU A 19 1.08 -2.33 -20.78
CA LEU A 19 1.96 -2.76 -19.69
C LEU A 19 2.42 -4.21 -19.86
N SER A 20 1.53 -5.11 -20.30
CA SER A 20 1.87 -6.51 -20.61
C SER A 20 2.98 -6.60 -21.66
N ARG A 21 2.95 -5.76 -22.70
CA ARG A 21 4.01 -5.69 -23.71
C ARG A 21 5.31 -5.10 -23.17
N GLN A 22 5.24 -4.04 -22.36
CA GLN A 22 6.41 -3.36 -21.80
C GLN A 22 7.17 -4.23 -20.79
N GLU A 23 6.44 -4.93 -19.92
CA GLU A 23 6.99 -5.73 -18.81
C GLU A 23 7.22 -7.20 -19.22
N HIS A 24 6.85 -7.60 -20.43
CA HIS A 24 6.91 -8.98 -20.91
C HIS A 24 6.18 -10.00 -19.99
N LYS A 25 5.07 -9.58 -19.40
CA LYS A 25 4.21 -10.41 -18.53
C LYS A 25 2.85 -10.65 -19.18
N ASP A 26 2.16 -11.72 -18.80
CA ASP A 26 0.80 -11.94 -19.27
C ASP A 26 -0.19 -10.93 -18.67
N LYS A 27 -1.31 -10.70 -19.36
CA LYS A 27 -2.34 -9.73 -18.96
C LYS A 27 -2.93 -10.01 -17.57
N SER A 28 -3.04 -11.28 -17.17
CA SER A 28 -3.62 -11.64 -15.87
C SER A 28 -2.67 -11.35 -14.73
N THR A 29 -1.36 -11.48 -14.96
CA THR A 29 -0.33 -11.07 -14.00
C THR A 29 -0.30 -9.55 -13.85
N ILE A 30 -0.28 -8.79 -14.95
CA ILE A 30 -0.36 -7.32 -14.91
C ILE A 30 -1.63 -6.85 -14.21
N ALA A 31 -2.79 -7.45 -14.52
CA ALA A 31 -4.04 -7.08 -13.88
C ALA A 31 -4.02 -7.33 -12.36
N ARG A 32 -3.41 -8.43 -11.89
CA ARG A 32 -3.25 -8.71 -10.46
C ARG A 32 -2.30 -7.71 -9.78
N GLU A 33 -1.16 -7.44 -10.38
CA GLU A 33 -0.19 -6.44 -9.87
C GLU A 33 -0.84 -5.05 -9.76
N LEU A 34 -1.59 -4.62 -10.79
CA LEU A 34 -2.32 -3.36 -10.74
C LEU A 34 -3.40 -3.31 -9.65
N LEU A 35 -4.06 -4.44 -9.35
CA LEU A 35 -5.01 -4.52 -8.24
C LEU A 35 -4.30 -4.39 -6.89
N GLU A 36 -3.13 -5.02 -6.73
CA GLU A 36 -2.30 -4.91 -5.52
C GLU A 36 -1.82 -3.46 -5.32
N TYR A 37 -1.25 -2.84 -6.37
CA TYR A 37 -0.86 -1.42 -6.32
C TYR A 37 -2.05 -0.49 -6.03
N GLY A 38 -3.21 -0.77 -6.61
CA GLY A 38 -4.43 -0.03 -6.35
C GLY A 38 -4.89 -0.13 -4.90
N TRP A 39 -4.77 -1.31 -4.28
CA TRP A 39 -5.05 -1.53 -2.87
C TRP A 39 -4.10 -0.77 -1.98
N GLU A 40 -2.78 -0.90 -2.21
CA GLU A 40 -1.74 -0.20 -1.47
C GLU A 40 -1.96 1.32 -1.50
N PHE A 41 -2.12 1.87 -2.70
CA PHE A 41 -2.37 3.29 -2.89
C PHE A 41 -3.62 3.76 -2.14
N LEU A 42 -4.71 2.99 -2.16
CA LEU A 42 -5.93 3.34 -1.46
C LEU A 42 -5.73 3.38 0.06
N MET A 43 -5.02 2.40 0.63
CA MET A 43 -4.75 2.37 2.07
C MET A 43 -3.86 3.53 2.49
N VAL A 44 -2.83 3.83 1.70
CA VAL A 44 -1.95 4.98 1.94
C VAL A 44 -2.74 6.30 1.88
N ARG A 45 -3.67 6.46 0.93
CA ARG A 45 -4.55 7.65 0.90
C ARG A 45 -5.44 7.74 2.13
N TYR A 46 -6.00 6.63 2.60
CA TYR A 46 -6.80 6.64 3.83
C TYR A 46 -5.98 7.01 5.06
N TYR A 47 -4.74 6.54 5.16
CA TYR A 47 -3.83 6.99 6.20
C TYR A 47 -3.57 8.50 6.12
N LYS A 48 -3.24 9.02 4.93
CA LYS A 48 -3.00 10.45 4.71
C LYS A 48 -4.23 11.32 5.02
N ASP A 49 -5.42 10.82 4.73
CA ASP A 49 -6.70 11.48 5.05
C ASP A 49 -7.08 11.38 6.54
N GLY A 50 -6.27 10.72 7.38
CA GLY A 50 -6.56 10.49 8.81
C GLY A 50 -7.63 9.42 9.08
N LYS A 51 -8.02 8.64 8.06
CA LYS A 51 -9.04 7.57 8.17
C LYS A 51 -8.46 6.24 8.66
N LEU A 52 -7.14 6.10 8.64
CA LEU A 52 -6.41 4.96 9.18
C LEU A 52 -5.31 5.43 10.11
N SER A 53 -5.14 4.73 11.24
CA SER A 53 -3.92 4.81 12.04
C SER A 53 -2.77 4.07 11.36
N LEU A 54 -1.53 4.26 11.84
CA LEU A 54 -0.38 3.53 11.31
C LEU A 54 -0.51 2.01 11.50
N GLU A 55 -1.00 1.58 12.67
CA GLU A 55 -1.32 0.18 12.93
C GLU A 55 -2.42 -0.33 12.00
N GLY A 56 -3.45 0.49 11.76
CA GLY A 56 -4.53 0.16 10.83
C GLY A 56 -4.04 0.00 9.39
N LEU A 57 -3.10 0.84 8.95
CA LEU A 57 -2.43 0.73 7.65
C LEU A 57 -1.62 -0.57 7.57
N ALA A 58 -0.75 -0.83 8.54
CA ALA A 58 0.09 -2.02 8.60
C ALA A 58 -0.75 -3.31 8.52
N LYS A 59 -1.84 -3.36 9.30
CA LYS A 59 -2.79 -4.48 9.29
C LYS A 59 -3.52 -4.66 7.96
N LYS A 60 -3.84 -3.57 7.24
CA LYS A 60 -4.54 -3.65 5.94
C LYS A 60 -3.62 -4.06 4.79
N LEU A 61 -2.33 -3.77 4.92
CA LEU A 61 -1.29 -4.17 3.97
C LEU A 61 -0.66 -5.52 4.33
N ASP A 62 -1.00 -6.10 5.48
CA ASP A 62 -0.43 -7.34 6.01
C ASP A 62 1.10 -7.29 6.16
N ILE A 63 1.59 -6.15 6.67
CA ILE A 63 3.01 -5.88 6.91
C ILE A 63 3.23 -5.42 8.35
N SER A 64 4.48 -5.41 8.80
CA SER A 64 4.85 -4.82 10.08
C SER A 64 4.67 -3.30 10.09
N ILE A 65 4.57 -2.71 11.28
CA ILE A 65 4.51 -1.25 11.45
C ILE A 65 5.77 -0.59 10.86
N SER A 66 6.95 -1.21 11.01
CA SER A 66 8.20 -0.70 10.44
C SER A 66 8.15 -0.65 8.92
N GLU A 67 7.68 -1.71 8.27
CA GLU A 67 7.54 -1.74 6.80
C GLU A 67 6.49 -0.72 6.33
N ALA A 68 5.43 -0.50 7.09
CA ALA A 68 4.46 0.55 6.78
C ALA A 68 5.10 1.95 6.83
N ILE A 69 5.99 2.22 7.80
CA ILE A 69 6.76 3.47 7.86
C ILE A 69 7.66 3.60 6.62
N ASP A 70 8.35 2.52 6.21
CA ASP A 70 9.20 2.53 5.02
C ASP A 70 8.40 2.81 3.74
N VAL A 71 7.20 2.23 3.61
CA VAL A 71 6.27 2.49 2.49
C VAL A 71 5.87 3.96 2.46
N LEU A 72 5.48 4.53 3.60
CA LEU A 72 5.11 5.95 3.70
C LEU A 72 6.29 6.87 3.36
N ALA A 73 7.49 6.55 3.86
CA ALA A 73 8.71 7.29 3.60
C ALA A 73 9.08 7.31 2.10
N LYS A 74 9.00 6.16 1.43
CA LYS A 74 9.22 6.04 -0.03
C LYS A 74 8.27 6.92 -0.84
N LEU A 75 7.06 7.14 -0.34
CA LEU A 75 6.05 7.98 -0.98
C LEU A 75 6.10 9.45 -0.55
N GLY A 76 7.10 9.84 0.26
CA GLY A 76 7.25 11.20 0.77
C GLY A 76 6.14 11.61 1.75
N ILE A 77 5.42 10.64 2.31
CA ILE A 77 4.39 10.88 3.32
C ILE A 77 5.09 10.85 4.67
N GLN A 78 5.35 12.02 5.22
CA GLN A 78 5.86 12.11 6.58
C GLN A 78 4.81 11.54 7.52
N ALA A 79 5.23 10.54 8.31
CA ALA A 79 4.42 10.10 9.44
C ALA A 79 4.22 11.32 10.37
N PRO A 80 3.01 11.54 10.92
CA PRO A 80 2.76 12.56 11.93
C PRO A 80 3.30 12.06 13.28
N ILE A 81 4.55 11.58 13.29
CA ILE A 81 5.24 11.07 14.46
C ILE A 81 6.42 12.01 14.64
N GLU A 82 6.35 12.84 15.67
CA GLU A 82 7.47 13.69 16.03
C GLU A 82 8.53 12.88 16.79
N TYR A 83 9.76 13.39 16.82
CA TYR A 83 10.86 12.75 17.55
C TYR A 83 10.52 12.47 19.03
N GLU A 84 9.69 13.34 19.62
CA GLU A 84 9.19 13.19 20.98
C GLU A 84 8.27 11.99 21.17
N ASP A 85 7.45 11.66 20.16
CA ASP A 85 6.54 10.50 20.20
C ASP A 85 7.32 9.18 20.13
N TYR A 86 8.42 9.17 19.37
CA TYR A 86 9.36 8.04 19.34
C TYR A 86 10.01 7.81 20.72
N LEU A 87 10.49 8.88 21.37
CA LEU A 87 11.10 8.78 22.70
C LEU A 87 10.13 8.27 23.76
N LYS A 88 8.88 8.74 23.76
CA LYS A 88 7.82 8.23 24.66
C LYS A 88 7.57 6.74 24.47
N GLY A 89 7.56 6.28 23.22
CA GLY A 89 7.46 4.85 22.92
C GLY A 89 8.63 4.06 23.51
N PHE A 90 9.85 4.55 23.35
CA PHE A 90 11.06 3.91 23.87
C PHE A 90 11.08 3.84 25.41
N GLU A 91 10.67 4.91 26.10
CA GLU A 91 10.59 4.92 27.57
C GLU A 91 9.60 3.87 28.09
N MET A 92 8.42 3.75 27.47
CA MET A 92 7.42 2.75 27.83
C MET A 92 7.89 1.29 27.65
N PHE A 93 8.84 1.04 26.75
CA PHE A 93 9.46 -0.27 26.56
C PHE A 93 10.59 -0.57 27.55
N LYS A 94 11.21 0.47 28.13
CA LYS A 94 12.31 0.33 29.10
C LYS A 94 11.84 -0.08 30.50
N ASP A 95 10.57 0.19 30.83
CA ASP A 95 9.97 -0.12 32.13
C ASP A 95 9.32 -1.52 32.20
N LYS A 96 9.65 -2.41 31.26
CA LYS A 96 9.30 -3.85 31.28
C LYS A 96 10.56 -4.70 31.31
#